data_AF-A0A3M1C902-F1
#
_entry.id   AF-A0A3M1C902-F1
#
_cell.length_a   1.000
_cell.length_b   1.000
_cell.length_c   1.000
_cell.angle_alpha   90.00
_cell.angle_beta   90.00
_cell.angle_gamma   90.00
#
_symmetry.space_group_name_H-M   'P 1'
#
loop_
_entity.id
_entity.type
_entity.pdbx_description
1 polymer ?
#
loop_
_entity_poly.entity_id
_entity_poly.type
_entity_poly.pdbx_seq_one_letter_code
_entity_poly.pdbx_strand_id
1 'polypeptide(L)'
;MSTSGVGERVKTFFVGHRGTGKTALLRRLQDYFPETPCFDLDQQIEQREKQRISEIFKTYGEKRFREIEKAVLEEISQKHSCFFCSVGAGYRGDFPKDSKVIWVMRPSDKQGRVFLTRPRLKGEKTPLEEYRSLFESRETYYRRVATDFYEMVEGFVFPNEIEKSIFSNHICDLEACVTVSGKDFYSFYEKRKAWGIKFFEFRSCDYSVEDLQKALEVFPKDKVLLSFRGVKEEAQGLFPWVQKEQLFFYWPLEWGKPLGNPSILSLHEGGTDSLDLFSRYESKDIIFKWAPYICSWEELQRGFAWQQEDPMRRSFLPRSSDGRWEWARLYLSSRQSLNFIREGRGSHPDQPSLFSWMAFSKRKSFAAILGDPIFHSLTPAEQFSFFSKRKKAVYRIQLSSEELSQNILNFLREIGLTHAAVTSPLKKKMLKFCDHPSSEVLRFQSLNTLFLKEKVWGHNTDYRGLLEFLKPLLEEEHVIVWGGGGVLNMIKEILPQAFFYSSRKGHLREFSQTGKASFSKIRVLTDLNELSDPSLPVVGSLIWATPYRQFPFCRPQKIFDLNYSENAPGKEMALVVGSQYVSGLSFFKLQAEAQRDFWAQF
;
A
#
# COMPACT_ATOMS: atom_id res chain seq x y z
N MET A 1 -39.41 -12.63 -10.52
CA MET A 1 -39.10 -13.72 -9.58
C MET A 1 -37.85 -13.34 -8.81
N SER A 2 -37.94 -13.46 -7.48
CA SER A 2 -36.99 -13.13 -6.40
C SER A 2 -35.55 -12.71 -6.74
N THR A 3 -35.18 -11.55 -6.19
CA THR A 3 -33.83 -11.12 -5.83
C THR A 3 -33.11 -12.17 -4.96
N SER A 4 -32.24 -12.99 -5.55
CA SER A 4 -31.32 -13.87 -4.83
C SER A 4 -29.89 -13.39 -5.04
N GLY A 5 -29.41 -12.55 -4.13
CA GLY A 5 -28.00 -12.12 -4.06
C GLY A 5 -27.47 -11.95 -2.62
N VAL A 6 -28.33 -12.12 -1.61
CA VAL A 6 -27.94 -12.14 -0.19
C VAL A 6 -28.39 -13.49 0.34
N GLY A 7 -27.50 -14.49 0.36
CA GLY A 7 -27.86 -15.81 0.88
C GLY A 7 -27.05 -17.02 0.43
N GLU A 8 -25.83 -16.88 -0.10
CA GLU A 8 -24.96 -18.05 -0.11
C GLU A 8 -24.48 -18.32 1.33
N ARG A 9 -24.73 -19.54 1.82
CA ARG A 9 -24.23 -20.06 3.11
C ARG A 9 -22.71 -20.23 3.04
N VAL A 10 -21.96 -19.13 2.95
CA VAL A 10 -20.51 -19.15 2.73
C VAL A 10 -19.78 -18.96 4.05
N LYS A 11 -18.95 -19.95 4.39
CA LYS A 11 -17.95 -19.83 5.45
C LYS A 11 -16.73 -19.15 4.83
N THR A 12 -16.37 -17.96 5.32
CA THR A 12 -15.25 -17.19 4.77
C THR A 12 -14.13 -17.08 5.79
N PHE A 13 -12.96 -17.58 5.43
CA PHE A 13 -11.75 -17.54 6.25
C PHE A 13 -10.75 -16.51 5.71
N PHE A 14 -10.11 -15.75 6.61
CA PHE A 14 -9.08 -14.78 6.28
C PHE A 14 -7.71 -15.29 6.73
N VAL A 15 -6.85 -15.53 5.74
CA VAL A 15 -5.43 -15.83 5.95
C VAL A 15 -4.57 -14.61 5.60
N GLY A 16 -3.35 -14.57 6.10
CA GLY A 16 -2.41 -13.46 5.84
C GLY A 16 -1.50 -13.21 7.03
N HIS A 17 -0.51 -12.33 6.83
CA HIS A 17 0.49 -12.05 7.86
C HIS A 17 -0.14 -11.45 9.12
N ARG A 18 0.58 -11.55 10.24
CA ARG A 18 0.21 -10.84 11.47
C ARG A 18 0.35 -9.34 11.19
N GLY A 19 -0.57 -8.54 11.71
CA GLY A 19 -0.53 -7.09 11.53
C GLY A 19 -1.07 -6.59 10.19
N THR A 20 -1.31 -7.45 9.20
CA THR A 20 -1.97 -7.05 7.92
C THR A 20 -3.36 -6.42 8.12
N GLY A 21 -3.97 -6.61 9.29
CA GLY A 21 -5.22 -5.93 9.67
C GLY A 21 -6.47 -6.81 9.59
N LYS A 22 -6.32 -8.15 9.61
CA LYS A 22 -7.44 -9.11 9.56
C LYS A 22 -8.49 -8.91 10.67
N THR A 23 -8.06 -8.76 11.92
CA THR A 23 -8.97 -8.43 13.04
C THR A 23 -9.71 -7.11 12.83
N ALA A 24 -9.04 -6.09 12.30
CA ALA A 24 -9.68 -4.83 11.98
C ALA A 24 -10.65 -4.96 10.79
N LEU A 25 -10.34 -5.82 9.82
CA LEU A 25 -11.23 -6.16 8.71
C LEU A 25 -12.50 -6.86 9.22
N LEU A 26 -12.40 -7.81 10.15
CA LEU A 26 -13.58 -8.44 10.75
C LEU A 26 -14.54 -7.42 11.38
N ARG A 27 -14.01 -6.41 12.09
CA ARG A 27 -14.84 -5.34 12.66
C ARG A 27 -15.60 -4.57 11.57
N ARG A 28 -14.92 -4.24 10.47
CA ARG A 28 -15.57 -3.55 9.34
C ARG A 28 -16.58 -4.45 8.62
N LEU A 29 -16.29 -5.74 8.48
CA LEU A 29 -17.24 -6.71 7.91
C LEU A 29 -18.50 -6.84 8.78
N GLN A 30 -18.37 -6.79 10.10
CA GLN A 30 -19.51 -6.75 11.01
C GLN A 30 -20.36 -5.48 10.81
N ASP A 31 -19.73 -4.33 10.54
CA ASP A 31 -20.45 -3.08 10.20
C ASP A 31 -21.18 -3.19 8.85
N TYR A 32 -20.56 -3.83 7.86
CA TYR A 32 -21.14 -4.01 6.53
C TYR A 32 -22.25 -5.06 6.48
N PHE A 33 -22.10 -6.13 7.27
CA PHE A 33 -22.97 -7.31 7.29
C PHE A 33 -23.34 -7.67 8.75
N PRO A 34 -24.22 -6.88 9.42
CA PRO A 34 -24.55 -7.08 10.83
C PRO A 34 -25.08 -8.47 11.18
N GLU A 35 -25.80 -9.09 10.25
CA GLU A 35 -26.39 -10.43 10.41
C GLU A 35 -25.40 -11.57 10.23
N THR A 36 -24.16 -11.29 9.80
CA THR A 36 -23.13 -12.33 9.57
C THR A 36 -22.13 -12.35 10.73
N PRO A 37 -22.05 -13.46 11.49
CA PRO A 37 -21.12 -13.56 12.61
C PRO A 37 -19.65 -13.40 12.16
N CYS A 38 -18.89 -12.65 12.96
CA CYS A 38 -17.46 -12.46 12.77
C CYS A 38 -16.66 -13.07 13.93
N PHE A 39 -15.72 -13.96 13.63
CA PHE A 39 -14.88 -14.66 14.60
C PHE A 39 -13.40 -14.35 14.40
N ASP A 40 -12.73 -13.86 15.45
CA ASP A 40 -11.27 -13.89 15.50
C ASP A 40 -10.85 -15.19 16.21
N LEU A 41 -10.22 -16.12 15.49
CA LEU A 41 -9.92 -17.46 16.01
C LEU A 41 -9.03 -17.38 17.26
N ASP A 42 -8.09 -16.44 17.30
CA ASP A 42 -7.22 -16.25 18.46
C ASP A 42 -8.06 -15.87 19.70
N GLN A 43 -9.04 -14.97 19.53
CA GLN A 43 -9.96 -14.60 20.62
C GLN A 43 -10.87 -15.75 21.05
N GLN A 44 -11.36 -16.55 20.09
CA GLN A 44 -12.22 -17.71 20.39
C GLN A 44 -11.45 -18.79 21.18
N ILE A 45 -10.16 -18.99 20.89
CA ILE A 45 -9.29 -19.88 21.66
C ILE A 45 -9.14 -19.37 23.09
N GLU A 46 -8.82 -18.09 23.29
CA GLU A 46 -8.66 -17.53 24.64
C GLU A 46 -9.94 -17.62 25.47
N GLN A 47 -11.11 -17.42 24.84
CA GLN A 47 -12.41 -17.56 25.48
C GLN A 47 -12.70 -19.01 25.89
N ARG A 48 -12.44 -19.97 24.99
CA ARG A 48 -12.68 -21.41 25.23
C ARG A 48 -11.76 -21.97 26.32
N GLU A 49 -10.46 -21.69 26.22
CA GLU A 49 -9.44 -22.24 27.12
C GLU A 49 -9.34 -21.45 28.43
N LYS A 50 -9.98 -20.26 28.51
CA LYS A 50 -9.91 -19.32 29.65
C LYS A 50 -8.46 -18.96 30.02
N GLN A 51 -7.57 -18.95 29.04
CA GLN A 51 -6.15 -18.68 29.16
C GLN A 51 -5.70 -17.82 27.98
N ARG A 52 -4.71 -16.94 28.19
CA ARG A 52 -4.13 -16.20 27.07
C ARG A 52 -3.34 -17.14 26.17
N ILE A 53 -3.28 -16.86 24.86
CA ILE A 53 -2.47 -17.65 23.93
C ILE A 53 -1.00 -17.71 24.39
N SER A 54 -0.48 -16.61 24.94
CA SER A 54 0.87 -16.56 25.50
C SER A 54 1.11 -17.58 26.62
N GLU A 55 0.10 -17.85 27.44
CA GLU A 55 0.14 -18.81 28.53
C GLU A 55 0.02 -20.23 28.01
N ILE A 56 -0.88 -20.47 27.04
CA ILE A 56 -1.03 -21.76 26.36
C ILE A 56 0.30 -22.18 25.72
N PHE A 57 0.96 -21.28 25.00
CA PHE A 57 2.27 -21.54 24.40
C PHE A 57 3.35 -21.83 25.44
N LYS A 58 3.37 -21.09 26.55
CA LYS A 58 4.36 -21.28 27.62
C LYS A 58 4.18 -22.62 28.35
N THR A 59 2.94 -23.02 28.59
CA THR A 59 2.59 -24.21 29.38
C THR A 59 2.59 -25.49 28.55
N TYR A 60 2.02 -25.45 27.34
CA TYR A 60 1.77 -26.65 26.54
C TYR A 60 2.58 -26.72 25.23
N GLY A 61 3.24 -25.63 24.85
CA GLY A 61 4.02 -25.55 23.61
C GLY A 61 3.19 -25.38 22.34
N GLU A 62 3.88 -25.16 21.22
CA GLU A 62 3.25 -24.85 19.92
C GLU A 62 2.41 -26.00 19.38
N LYS A 63 2.86 -27.25 19.51
CA LYS A 63 2.13 -28.42 18.99
C LYS A 63 0.71 -28.50 19.54
N ARG A 64 0.56 -28.36 20.86
CA ARG A 64 -0.76 -28.38 21.52
C ARG A 64 -1.63 -27.19 21.10
N PHE A 65 -1.03 -26.00 20.97
CA PHE A 65 -1.74 -24.84 20.44
C PHE A 65 -2.31 -25.08 19.04
N ARG A 66 -1.57 -25.76 18.15
CA ARG A 66 -2.07 -26.11 16.81
C ARG A 66 -3.25 -27.08 16.84
N GLU A 67 -3.24 -28.05 17.75
CA GLU A 67 -4.37 -28.96 17.97
C GLU A 67 -5.63 -28.20 18.43
N ILE A 68 -5.44 -27.24 19.36
CA ILE A 68 -6.53 -26.38 19.85
C ILE A 68 -7.06 -25.49 18.71
N GLU A 69 -6.19 -24.84 17.92
CA GLU A 69 -6.59 -24.03 16.76
C GLU A 69 -7.50 -24.81 15.81
N LYS A 70 -7.13 -26.06 15.50
CA LYS A 70 -7.93 -26.92 14.62
C LYS A 70 -9.30 -27.26 15.23
N ALA A 71 -9.31 -27.68 16.50
CA ALA A 71 -10.55 -28.04 17.20
C ALA A 71 -11.54 -26.87 17.29
N VAL A 72 -11.05 -25.66 17.60
CA VAL A 72 -11.91 -24.46 17.69
C VAL A 72 -12.47 -24.07 16.33
N LEU A 73 -11.65 -24.13 15.27
CA LEU A 73 -12.12 -23.82 13.92
C LEU A 73 -13.19 -24.83 13.45
N GLU A 74 -13.01 -26.11 13.75
CA GLU A 74 -14.01 -27.16 13.47
C GLU A 74 -15.32 -26.90 14.22
N GLU A 75 -15.25 -26.55 15.50
CA GLU A 75 -16.41 -26.23 16.32
C GLU A 75 -17.22 -25.04 15.75
N ILE A 76 -16.54 -23.94 15.41
CA ILE A 76 -17.17 -22.77 14.76
C ILE A 76 -17.81 -23.19 13.43
N SER A 77 -17.10 -23.99 12.64
CA SER A 77 -17.55 -24.46 11.33
C SER A 77 -18.74 -25.39 11.40
N GLN A 78 -18.94 -26.13 12.50
CA GLN A 78 -20.10 -26.99 12.71
C GLN A 78 -21.32 -26.20 13.21
N LYS A 79 -21.11 -25.20 14.06
CA LYS A 79 -22.18 -24.37 14.65
C LYS A 79 -22.77 -23.36 13.68
N HIS A 80 -21.99 -22.86 12.73
CA HIS A 80 -22.39 -21.78 11.83
C HIS A 80 -22.31 -22.19 10.37
N SER A 81 -23.39 -21.94 9.62
CA SER A 81 -23.47 -22.17 8.18
C SER A 81 -22.95 -21.00 7.35
N CYS A 82 -22.89 -19.79 7.92
CA CYS A 82 -22.34 -18.59 7.29
C CYS A 82 -21.64 -17.73 8.35
N PHE A 83 -20.40 -17.30 8.07
CA PHE A 83 -19.61 -16.44 8.97
C PHE A 83 -18.35 -15.92 8.27
N PHE A 84 -17.74 -14.91 8.90
CA PHE A 84 -16.39 -14.43 8.62
C PHE A 84 -15.45 -14.86 9.76
N CYS A 85 -14.30 -15.47 9.45
CA CYS A 85 -13.34 -15.90 10.46
C CYS A 85 -11.91 -15.51 10.09
N SER A 86 -11.21 -14.79 10.97
CA SER A 86 -9.77 -14.55 10.83
C SER A 86 -8.99 -15.63 11.57
N VAL A 87 -8.02 -16.25 10.90
CA VAL A 87 -7.12 -17.22 11.54
C VAL A 87 -5.77 -16.60 11.88
N GLY A 88 -5.07 -17.22 12.83
CA GLY A 88 -3.70 -16.84 13.19
C GLY A 88 -2.75 -16.93 11.99
N ALA A 89 -1.74 -16.05 11.92
CA ALA A 89 -0.80 -16.02 10.79
C ALA A 89 0.00 -17.34 10.63
N GLY A 90 0.11 -18.11 11.70
CA GLY A 90 0.77 -19.42 11.73
C GLY A 90 -0.15 -20.60 11.49
N TYR A 91 -1.45 -20.40 11.28
CA TYR A 91 -2.39 -21.49 11.04
C TYR A 91 -1.94 -22.33 9.84
N ARG A 92 -2.06 -23.66 9.98
CA ARG A 92 -1.65 -24.66 8.98
C ARG A 92 -2.67 -25.79 8.80
N GLY A 93 -3.83 -25.68 9.43
CA GLY A 93 -4.90 -26.68 9.29
C GLY A 93 -5.62 -26.59 7.95
N ASP A 94 -6.52 -27.54 7.73
CA ASP A 94 -7.38 -27.62 6.55
C ASP A 94 -8.62 -26.74 6.74
N PHE A 95 -9.11 -26.18 5.64
CA PHE A 95 -10.38 -25.47 5.61
C PHE A 95 -11.48 -26.38 5.06
N PRO A 96 -12.75 -26.22 5.49
CA PRO A 96 -13.88 -26.93 4.90
C PRO A 96 -13.92 -26.77 3.37
N LYS A 97 -14.26 -27.83 2.61
CA LYS A 97 -14.22 -27.81 1.14
C LYS A 97 -15.11 -26.71 0.52
N ASP A 98 -16.28 -26.47 1.10
CA ASP A 98 -17.25 -25.48 0.62
C ASP A 98 -17.04 -24.09 1.26
N SER A 99 -15.80 -23.77 1.64
CA SER A 99 -15.46 -22.48 2.25
C SER A 99 -14.63 -21.62 1.33
N LYS A 100 -14.77 -20.30 1.50
CA LYS A 100 -13.95 -19.30 0.82
C LYS A 100 -12.75 -18.98 1.70
N VAL A 101 -11.54 -19.08 1.15
CA VAL A 101 -10.31 -18.69 1.83
C VAL A 101 -9.75 -17.46 1.14
N ILE A 102 -9.88 -16.30 1.79
CA ILE A 102 -9.41 -15.02 1.26
C ILE A 102 -8.05 -14.70 1.87
N TRP A 103 -7.04 -14.58 1.02
CA TRP A 103 -5.76 -14.08 1.46
C TRP A 103 -5.75 -12.55 1.48
N VAL A 104 -5.76 -12.01 2.69
CA VAL A 104 -5.62 -10.59 2.98
C VAL A 104 -4.14 -10.23 2.96
N MET A 105 -3.78 -9.23 2.16
CA MET A 105 -2.41 -8.77 2.02
C MET A 105 -2.32 -7.24 1.99
N ARG A 106 -1.13 -6.72 2.32
CA ARG A 106 -0.78 -5.32 2.15
C ARG A 106 0.55 -5.18 1.41
N PRO A 107 0.73 -4.11 0.60
CA PRO A 107 2.03 -3.82 -0.01
C PRO A 107 3.17 -3.68 1.01
N SER A 108 2.90 -3.19 2.23
CA SER A 108 3.90 -3.06 3.30
C SER A 108 4.30 -4.38 3.98
N ASP A 109 3.58 -5.49 3.76
CA ASP A 109 3.82 -6.73 4.51
C ASP A 109 5.26 -7.26 4.30
N LYS A 110 5.86 -7.01 3.13
CA LYS A 110 7.26 -7.34 2.81
C LYS A 110 8.29 -6.59 3.65
N GLN A 111 7.94 -5.42 4.20
CA GLN A 111 8.86 -4.58 4.98
C GLN A 111 9.09 -5.13 6.40
N GLY A 112 8.15 -5.96 6.87
CA GLY A 112 8.11 -6.49 8.21
C GLY A 112 7.36 -5.60 9.20
N ARG A 113 7.01 -6.16 10.36
CA ARG A 113 6.27 -5.49 11.43
C ARG A 113 6.79 -5.93 12.79
N VAL A 114 6.79 -5.00 13.74
CA VAL A 114 7.19 -5.21 15.14
C VAL A 114 5.94 -5.19 16.02
N PHE A 115 5.80 -6.18 16.89
CA PHE A 115 4.63 -6.37 17.75
C PHE A 115 5.01 -6.29 19.22
N LEU A 116 4.48 -5.30 19.94
CA LEU A 116 4.81 -5.09 21.35
C LEU A 116 4.26 -6.18 22.28
N THR A 117 3.16 -6.83 21.90
CA THR A 117 2.43 -7.81 22.75
C THR A 117 2.70 -9.27 22.38
N ARG A 118 3.66 -9.54 21.47
CA ARG A 118 3.89 -10.90 20.97
C ARG A 118 4.85 -11.69 21.88
N PRO A 119 4.48 -12.91 22.33
CA PRO A 119 5.43 -13.84 22.91
C PRO A 119 6.52 -14.15 21.88
N ARG A 120 7.78 -13.82 22.19
CA ARG A 120 8.90 -14.13 21.30
C ARG A 120 9.21 -15.62 21.37
N LEU A 121 9.54 -16.22 20.23
CA LEU A 121 10.28 -17.47 20.24
C LEU A 121 11.66 -17.16 20.86
N LYS A 122 12.07 -17.89 21.90
CA LYS A 122 13.39 -17.67 22.53
C LYS A 122 14.48 -17.85 21.46
N GLY A 123 15.29 -16.82 21.21
CA GLY A 123 16.34 -16.84 20.21
C GLY A 123 17.08 -15.51 20.08
N GLU A 124 18.21 -15.54 19.37
CA GLU A 124 19.14 -14.41 19.14
C GLU A 124 18.60 -13.35 18.16
N LYS A 125 17.54 -13.68 17.39
CA LYS A 125 16.98 -12.79 16.36
C LYS A 125 16.21 -11.62 16.96
N THR A 126 16.35 -10.45 16.34
CA THR A 126 15.50 -9.29 16.63
C THR A 126 14.04 -9.54 16.22
N PRO A 127 13.06 -8.81 16.80
CA PRO A 127 11.64 -8.98 16.45
C PRO A 127 11.34 -8.87 14.95
N LEU A 128 12.02 -7.95 14.26
CA LEU A 128 11.85 -7.73 12.82
C LEU A 128 12.47 -8.87 11.97
N GLU A 129 13.62 -9.40 12.37
CA GLU A 129 14.27 -10.54 11.71
C GLU A 129 13.45 -11.82 11.83
N GLU A 130 12.84 -12.04 12.99
CA GLU A 130 11.93 -13.18 13.19
C GLU A 130 10.78 -13.15 12.16
N TYR A 131 10.14 -11.98 12.00
CA TYR A 131 9.08 -11.80 10.99
C TYR A 131 9.59 -12.12 9.58
N ARG A 132 10.72 -11.54 9.19
CA ARG A 132 11.30 -11.70 7.84
C ARG A 132 11.64 -13.15 7.55
N SER A 133 12.16 -13.89 8.54
CA SER A 133 12.52 -15.30 8.37
C SER A 133 11.34 -16.23 8.07
N LEU A 134 10.11 -15.83 8.45
CA LEU A 134 8.88 -16.60 8.22
C LEU A 134 8.09 -16.13 6.99
N PHE A 135 8.49 -15.03 6.36
CA PHE A 135 7.68 -14.34 5.34
C PHE A 135 7.42 -15.22 4.12
N GLU A 136 8.47 -15.70 3.44
CA GLU A 136 8.35 -16.47 2.20
C GLU A 136 7.64 -17.83 2.39
N SER A 137 7.92 -18.51 3.50
CA SER A 137 7.23 -19.76 3.86
C SER A 137 5.72 -19.54 4.02
N ARG A 138 5.32 -18.44 4.66
CA ARG A 138 3.91 -18.07 4.84
C ARG A 138 3.25 -17.67 3.54
N GLU A 139 3.91 -16.87 2.72
CA GLU A 139 3.43 -16.49 1.37
C GLU A 139 3.12 -17.72 0.51
N THR A 140 4.03 -18.70 0.51
CA THR A 140 3.83 -19.96 -0.21
C THR A 140 2.61 -20.72 0.29
N TYR A 141 2.43 -20.79 1.62
CA TYR A 141 1.25 -21.40 2.22
C TYR A 141 -0.04 -20.64 1.86
N TYR A 142 -0.08 -19.32 2.02
CA TYR A 142 -1.26 -18.51 1.75
C TYR A 142 -1.69 -18.63 0.29
N ARG A 143 -0.74 -18.57 -0.66
CA ARG A 143 -1.02 -18.76 -2.09
C ARG A 143 -1.65 -20.11 -2.39
N ARG A 144 -1.21 -21.17 -1.70
CA ARG A 144 -1.71 -22.54 -1.91
C ARG A 144 -3.14 -22.72 -1.41
N VAL A 145 -3.50 -22.12 -0.26
CA VAL A 145 -4.80 -22.34 0.38
C VAL A 145 -5.86 -21.33 -0.03
N ALA A 146 -5.45 -20.18 -0.56
CA ALA A 146 -6.38 -19.11 -0.93
C ALA A 146 -7.20 -19.48 -2.18
N THR A 147 -8.50 -19.29 -2.08
CA THR A 147 -9.43 -19.30 -3.22
C THR A 147 -9.61 -17.91 -3.83
N ASP A 148 -9.25 -16.86 -3.08
CA ASP A 148 -9.42 -15.47 -3.46
C ASP A 148 -8.42 -14.56 -2.74
N PHE A 149 -8.30 -13.31 -3.17
CA PHE A 149 -7.34 -12.36 -2.62
C PHE A 149 -8.00 -11.02 -2.33
N TYR A 150 -7.56 -10.37 -1.26
CA TYR A 150 -7.93 -9.00 -0.96
C TYR A 150 -6.69 -8.19 -0.59
N GLU A 151 -6.30 -7.27 -1.47
CA GLU A 151 -5.23 -6.33 -1.20
C GLU A 151 -5.80 -5.10 -0.48
N MET A 152 -5.45 -4.96 0.78
CA MET A 152 -5.80 -3.79 1.59
C MET A 152 -4.89 -2.62 1.23
N VAL A 153 -5.49 -1.48 0.89
CA VAL A 153 -4.75 -0.23 0.67
C VAL A 153 -4.30 0.36 2.01
N GLU A 154 -3.06 0.84 2.07
CA GLU A 154 -2.51 1.40 3.30
C GLU A 154 -3.31 2.58 3.82
N GLY A 155 -3.60 2.54 5.12
CA GLY A 155 -4.32 3.59 5.87
C GLY A 155 -5.84 3.46 5.86
N PHE A 156 -6.44 2.63 5.00
CA PHE A 156 -7.88 2.38 5.00
C PHE A 156 -8.26 1.44 6.15
N VAL A 157 -8.50 2.04 7.32
CA VAL A 157 -8.84 1.33 8.56
C VAL A 157 -10.28 1.59 9.02
N PHE A 158 -11.08 2.25 8.19
CA PHE A 158 -12.46 2.66 8.47
C PHE A 158 -13.45 2.06 7.47
N PRO A 159 -14.73 1.88 7.88
CA PRO A 159 -15.79 1.43 6.98
C PRO A 159 -15.90 2.29 5.72
N ASN A 160 -16.01 1.65 4.55
CA ASN A 160 -16.19 2.34 3.28
C ASN A 160 -16.97 1.48 2.28
N GLU A 161 -17.75 2.12 1.41
CA GLU A 161 -18.61 1.45 0.43
C GLU A 161 -17.83 0.64 -0.60
N ILE A 162 -16.57 1.00 -0.90
CA ILE A 162 -15.75 0.26 -1.87
C ILE A 162 -15.42 -1.13 -1.32
N GLU A 163 -14.94 -1.22 -0.09
CA GLU A 163 -14.66 -2.50 0.57
C GLU A 163 -15.95 -3.32 0.71
N LYS A 164 -17.05 -2.69 1.10
CA LYS A 164 -18.37 -3.35 1.16
C LYS A 164 -18.79 -3.92 -0.19
N SER A 165 -18.66 -3.17 -1.28
CA SER A 165 -18.94 -3.63 -2.65
C SER A 165 -18.05 -4.81 -3.06
N ILE A 166 -16.77 -4.81 -2.69
CA ILE A 166 -15.87 -5.92 -2.97
C ILE A 166 -16.32 -7.20 -2.25
N PHE A 167 -16.70 -7.12 -0.97
CA PHE A 167 -17.11 -8.28 -0.19
C PHE A 167 -18.53 -8.76 -0.48
N SER A 168 -19.45 -7.86 -0.84
CA SER A 168 -20.79 -8.20 -1.33
C SER A 168 -20.81 -8.59 -2.80
N ASN A 169 -19.67 -8.46 -3.50
CA ASN A 169 -19.56 -8.64 -4.94
C ASN A 169 -20.51 -7.72 -5.76
N HIS A 170 -20.93 -6.59 -5.18
CA HIS A 170 -21.73 -5.56 -5.83
C HIS A 170 -20.82 -4.53 -6.50
N ILE A 171 -20.16 -4.97 -7.57
CA ILE A 171 -19.31 -4.14 -8.43
C ILE A 171 -20.00 -4.02 -9.78
N CYS A 172 -20.01 -2.81 -10.34
CA CYS A 172 -20.51 -2.49 -11.68
C CYS A 172 -19.58 -1.47 -12.35
N ASP A 173 -19.68 -1.35 -13.67
CA ASP A 173 -19.01 -0.32 -14.48
C ASP A 173 -17.50 -0.20 -14.29
N LEU A 174 -16.83 -1.36 -14.12
CA LEU A 174 -15.38 -1.41 -13.94
C LEU A 174 -14.65 -0.83 -15.16
N GLU A 175 -15.14 -1.12 -16.37
CA GLU A 175 -14.64 -0.61 -17.66
C GLU A 175 -13.12 -0.80 -17.87
N ALA A 176 -12.55 -1.79 -17.20
CA ALA A 176 -11.15 -2.18 -17.32
C ALA A 176 -11.03 -3.62 -17.79
N CYS A 177 -9.85 -3.97 -18.31
CA CYS A 177 -9.46 -5.34 -18.56
C CYS A 177 -9.00 -6.01 -17.26
N VAL A 178 -9.44 -7.24 -17.05
CA VAL A 178 -9.03 -8.08 -15.92
C VAL A 178 -8.24 -9.25 -16.46
N THR A 179 -7.00 -9.41 -16.01
CA THR A 179 -6.18 -10.58 -16.34
C THR A 179 -6.73 -11.82 -15.66
N VAL A 180 -7.10 -12.83 -16.45
CA VAL A 180 -7.57 -14.12 -15.93
C VAL A 180 -6.37 -14.88 -15.37
N SER A 181 -6.54 -15.41 -14.15
CA SER A 181 -5.51 -16.17 -13.45
C SER A 181 -6.08 -17.51 -12.99
N GLY A 182 -5.30 -18.58 -13.14
CA GLY A 182 -5.73 -19.94 -12.79
C GLY A 182 -6.63 -20.55 -13.85
N LYS A 183 -7.08 -21.79 -13.62
CA LYS A 183 -7.83 -22.62 -14.59
C LYS A 183 -9.28 -22.93 -14.18
N ASP A 184 -9.73 -22.43 -13.02
CA ASP A 184 -11.14 -22.52 -12.61
C ASP A 184 -11.95 -21.39 -13.26
N PHE A 185 -12.23 -21.56 -14.55
CA PHE A 185 -12.86 -20.53 -15.39
C PHE A 185 -14.29 -20.19 -14.97
N TYR A 186 -15.09 -21.20 -14.62
CA TYR A 186 -16.48 -21.00 -14.22
C TYR A 186 -16.58 -20.15 -12.96
N SER A 187 -15.89 -20.54 -11.88
CA SER A 187 -15.86 -19.78 -10.63
C SER A 187 -15.30 -18.36 -10.85
N PHE A 188 -14.27 -18.25 -11.69
CA PHE A 188 -13.68 -16.95 -12.02
C PHE A 188 -14.69 -16.01 -12.69
N TYR A 189 -15.36 -16.48 -13.75
CA TYR A 189 -16.32 -15.69 -14.51
C TYR A 189 -17.57 -15.39 -13.72
N GLU A 190 -18.17 -16.38 -13.06
CA GLU A 190 -19.41 -16.21 -12.29
C GLU A 190 -19.30 -15.12 -11.23
N LYS A 191 -18.16 -15.04 -10.54
CA LYS A 191 -17.88 -13.98 -9.57
C LYS A 191 -17.83 -12.59 -10.24
N ARG A 192 -17.42 -12.50 -11.51
CA ARG A 192 -17.01 -11.23 -12.15
C ARG A 192 -17.94 -10.78 -13.28
N LYS A 193 -18.89 -11.60 -13.71
CA LYS A 193 -19.77 -11.31 -14.85
C LYS A 193 -20.57 -10.02 -14.69
N ALA A 194 -20.92 -9.66 -13.46
CA ALA A 194 -21.67 -8.44 -13.14
C ALA A 194 -20.80 -7.18 -13.07
N TRP A 195 -19.47 -7.29 -13.08
CA TRP A 195 -18.56 -6.17 -12.80
C TRP A 195 -18.51 -5.10 -13.90
N GLY A 196 -19.12 -5.32 -15.06
CA GLY A 196 -18.98 -4.40 -16.20
C GLY A 196 -17.54 -4.39 -16.76
N ILE A 197 -16.89 -5.56 -16.80
CA ILE A 197 -15.54 -5.73 -17.32
C ILE A 197 -15.51 -5.45 -18.84
N LYS A 198 -14.45 -4.75 -19.29
CA LYS A 198 -14.25 -4.48 -20.71
C LYS A 198 -13.82 -5.73 -21.45
N PHE A 199 -12.71 -6.34 -21.00
CA PHE A 199 -12.23 -7.63 -21.50
C PHE A 199 -11.66 -8.49 -20.37
N PHE A 200 -11.82 -9.80 -20.50
CA PHE A 200 -11.06 -10.80 -19.76
C PHE A 200 -9.79 -11.12 -20.56
N GLU A 201 -8.63 -10.74 -20.03
CA GLU A 201 -7.33 -10.90 -20.68
C GLU A 201 -6.77 -12.31 -20.40
N PHE A 202 -6.62 -13.13 -21.44
CA PHE A 202 -5.93 -14.42 -21.39
C PHE A 202 -4.56 -14.31 -22.03
N ARG A 203 -3.51 -14.73 -21.35
CA ARG A 203 -2.12 -14.65 -21.84
C ARG A 203 -1.68 -15.96 -22.46
N SER A 204 -1.07 -15.90 -23.64
CA SER A 204 -0.65 -17.10 -24.37
C SER A 204 0.41 -17.92 -23.64
N CYS A 205 1.17 -17.33 -22.72
CA CYS A 205 2.15 -18.04 -21.90
C CYS A 205 1.54 -18.83 -20.74
N ASP A 206 0.28 -18.55 -20.38
CA ASP A 206 -0.37 -19.11 -19.20
C ASP A 206 -1.36 -20.24 -19.55
N TYR A 207 -1.77 -20.35 -20.83
CA TYR A 207 -2.88 -21.19 -21.26
C TYR A 207 -2.61 -21.88 -22.61
N SER A 208 -2.94 -23.18 -22.70
CA SER A 208 -2.92 -23.93 -23.96
C SER A 208 -4.19 -23.71 -24.79
N VAL A 209 -4.25 -24.24 -26.02
CA VAL A 209 -5.47 -24.21 -26.84
C VAL A 209 -6.62 -24.90 -26.12
N GLU A 210 -6.38 -26.03 -25.47
CA GLU A 210 -7.40 -26.80 -24.74
C GLU A 210 -7.93 -26.01 -23.54
N ASP A 211 -7.06 -25.28 -22.84
CA ASP A 211 -7.49 -24.39 -21.76
C ASP A 211 -8.38 -23.26 -22.30
N LEU A 212 -7.99 -22.64 -23.42
CA LEU A 212 -8.74 -21.54 -24.03
C LEU A 212 -10.09 -22.00 -24.61
N GLN A 213 -10.17 -23.21 -25.16
CA GLN A 213 -11.43 -23.82 -25.59
C GLN A 213 -12.41 -23.94 -24.41
N LYS A 214 -11.96 -24.46 -23.27
CA LYS A 214 -12.76 -24.52 -22.04
C LYS A 214 -13.16 -23.13 -21.54
N ALA A 215 -12.29 -22.13 -21.71
CA ALA A 215 -12.65 -20.75 -21.38
C ALA A 215 -13.78 -20.22 -22.27
N LEU A 216 -13.78 -20.50 -23.58
CA LEU A 216 -14.85 -20.06 -24.49
C LEU A 216 -16.21 -20.71 -24.22
N GLU A 217 -16.26 -21.83 -23.50
CA GLU A 217 -17.52 -22.42 -23.02
C GLU A 217 -18.16 -21.60 -21.87
N VAL A 218 -17.38 -20.76 -21.20
CA VAL A 218 -17.78 -20.01 -20.00
C VAL A 218 -17.87 -18.51 -20.28
N PHE A 219 -16.86 -17.94 -20.94
CA PHE A 219 -16.74 -16.50 -21.14
C PHE A 219 -17.42 -16.05 -22.45
N PRO A 220 -18.15 -14.92 -22.45
CA PRO A 220 -18.66 -14.33 -23.68
C PRO A 220 -17.51 -14.01 -24.63
N LYS A 221 -17.62 -14.52 -25.86
CA LYS A 221 -16.56 -14.45 -26.86
C LYS A 221 -16.13 -13.00 -27.19
N ASP A 222 -17.07 -12.07 -27.20
CA ASP A 222 -16.85 -10.63 -27.40
C ASP A 222 -16.14 -9.94 -26.23
N LYS A 223 -16.03 -10.62 -25.08
CA LYS A 223 -15.31 -10.17 -23.89
C LYS A 223 -13.95 -10.82 -23.71
N VAL A 224 -13.58 -11.80 -24.53
CA VAL A 224 -12.29 -12.49 -24.44
C VAL A 224 -11.23 -11.73 -25.23
N LEU A 225 -10.13 -11.34 -24.56
CA LEU A 225 -8.97 -10.73 -25.18
C LEU A 225 -7.75 -11.65 -25.03
N LEU A 226 -7.28 -12.22 -26.15
CA LEU A 226 -6.06 -13.01 -26.16
C LEU A 226 -4.80 -12.13 -26.30
N SER A 227 -3.82 -12.46 -25.50
CA SER A 227 -2.66 -11.65 -25.22
C SER A 227 -1.38 -12.40 -25.55
N PHE A 228 -0.82 -12.14 -26.73
CA PHE A 228 0.40 -12.80 -27.18
C PHE A 228 1.62 -12.33 -26.35
N ARG A 229 2.14 -13.25 -25.54
CA ARG A 229 3.16 -13.07 -24.49
C ARG A 229 4.02 -14.32 -24.35
N GLY A 230 5.20 -14.17 -23.75
CA GLY A 230 6.11 -15.27 -23.46
C GLY A 230 7.05 -15.56 -24.63
N VAL A 231 7.31 -16.83 -24.89
CA VAL A 231 8.15 -17.28 -26.02
C VAL A 231 7.35 -17.13 -27.31
N LYS A 232 7.91 -16.40 -28.28
CA LYS A 232 7.22 -16.02 -29.52
C LYS A 232 6.75 -17.25 -30.30
N GLU A 233 7.64 -18.22 -30.49
CA GLU A 233 7.41 -19.42 -31.30
C GLU A 233 6.28 -20.28 -30.70
N GLU A 234 6.28 -20.45 -29.38
CA GLU A 234 5.23 -21.17 -28.65
C GLU A 234 3.88 -20.45 -28.76
N ALA A 235 3.87 -19.13 -28.52
CA ALA A 235 2.66 -18.32 -28.58
C ALA A 235 2.06 -18.31 -30.01
N GLN A 236 2.90 -18.25 -31.05
CA GLN A 236 2.47 -18.25 -32.45
C GLN A 236 1.74 -19.53 -32.85
N GLY A 237 2.01 -20.66 -32.19
CA GLY A 237 1.28 -21.92 -32.40
C GLY A 237 -0.22 -21.82 -32.13
N LEU A 238 -0.65 -20.86 -31.30
CA LEU A 238 -2.07 -20.61 -31.02
C LEU A 238 -2.80 -19.89 -32.17
N PHE A 239 -2.08 -19.17 -33.03
CA PHE A 239 -2.66 -18.24 -33.99
C PHE A 239 -3.70 -18.86 -34.95
N PRO A 240 -3.50 -20.06 -35.53
CA PRO A 240 -4.51 -20.69 -36.39
C PRO A 240 -5.86 -20.88 -35.69
N TRP A 241 -5.84 -21.24 -34.40
CA TRP A 241 -7.05 -21.39 -33.60
C TRP A 241 -7.71 -20.03 -33.31
N VAL A 242 -6.92 -19.02 -32.95
CA VAL A 242 -7.39 -17.64 -32.72
C VAL A 242 -8.09 -17.07 -33.96
N GLN A 243 -7.50 -17.30 -35.14
CA GLN A 243 -8.07 -16.87 -36.41
C GLN A 243 -9.37 -17.60 -36.73
N LYS A 244 -9.40 -18.94 -36.56
CA LYS A 244 -10.62 -19.75 -36.73
C LYS A 244 -11.74 -19.25 -35.82
N GLU A 245 -11.40 -18.97 -34.57
CA GLU A 245 -12.35 -18.48 -33.58
C GLU A 245 -12.60 -16.97 -33.68
N GLN A 246 -11.95 -16.19 -34.54
CA GLN A 246 -12.19 -14.75 -34.66
C GLN A 246 -12.14 -13.98 -33.32
N LEU A 247 -11.23 -14.35 -32.42
CA LEU A 247 -11.12 -13.71 -31.10
C LEU A 247 -10.47 -12.33 -31.19
N PHE A 248 -10.80 -11.44 -30.24
CA PHE A 248 -10.01 -10.22 -30.05
C PHE A 248 -8.63 -10.61 -29.55
N PHE A 249 -7.59 -10.06 -30.18
CA PHE A 249 -6.22 -10.30 -29.75
C PHE A 249 -5.36 -9.06 -29.91
N TYR A 250 -4.29 -9.00 -29.10
CA TYR A 250 -3.21 -8.06 -29.32
C TYR A 250 -1.95 -8.73 -29.84
N TRP A 251 -1.18 -8.01 -30.65
CA TRP A 251 0.10 -8.47 -31.17
C TRP A 251 1.27 -7.58 -30.68
N PRO A 252 2.35 -8.16 -30.11
CA PRO A 252 3.57 -7.41 -29.79
C PRO A 252 4.35 -7.06 -31.07
N LEU A 253 4.53 -5.78 -31.38
CA LEU A 253 5.26 -5.33 -32.57
C LEU A 253 6.77 -5.58 -32.47
N GLU A 254 7.30 -5.72 -31.27
CA GLU A 254 8.67 -6.18 -31.03
C GLU A 254 8.92 -7.62 -31.55
N TRP A 255 7.86 -8.40 -31.81
CA TRP A 255 7.97 -9.70 -32.46
C TRP A 255 7.97 -9.62 -33.99
N GLY A 256 7.82 -8.42 -34.56
CA GLY A 256 7.75 -8.17 -35.98
C GLY A 256 6.31 -8.02 -36.50
N LYS A 257 6.14 -8.21 -37.81
CA LYS A 257 4.86 -8.01 -38.51
C LYS A 257 3.74 -8.88 -37.88
N PRO A 258 2.54 -8.31 -37.65
CA PRO A 258 1.44 -9.07 -37.08
C PRO A 258 0.99 -10.21 -37.98
N LEU A 259 0.60 -11.31 -37.35
CA LEU A 259 -0.18 -12.36 -37.98
C LEU A 259 -1.65 -11.94 -37.99
N GLY A 260 -2.29 -12.02 -39.17
CA GLY A 260 -3.69 -11.62 -39.35
C GLY A 260 -3.97 -10.13 -39.10
N ASN A 261 -5.17 -9.84 -38.61
CA ASN A 261 -5.66 -8.49 -38.34
C ASN A 261 -5.91 -8.31 -36.83
N PRO A 262 -4.89 -7.92 -36.05
CA PRO A 262 -5.04 -7.72 -34.61
C PRO A 262 -5.95 -6.54 -34.31
N SER A 263 -6.73 -6.66 -33.23
CA SER A 263 -7.55 -5.57 -32.69
C SER A 263 -6.70 -4.52 -31.98
N ILE A 264 -5.55 -4.95 -31.44
CA ILE A 264 -4.63 -4.11 -30.69
C ILE A 264 -3.19 -4.40 -31.14
N LEU A 265 -2.42 -3.37 -31.47
CA LEU A 265 -0.97 -3.48 -31.61
C LEU A 265 -0.30 -2.97 -30.35
N SER A 266 0.73 -3.66 -29.89
CA SER A 266 1.31 -3.41 -28.59
C SER A 266 2.84 -3.38 -28.60
N LEU A 267 3.43 -2.61 -27.70
CA LEU A 267 4.86 -2.53 -27.45
C LEU A 267 5.12 -2.57 -25.94
N HIS A 268 5.95 -3.51 -25.49
CA HIS A 268 6.28 -3.69 -24.07
C HIS A 268 7.74 -3.35 -23.81
N GLU A 269 8.59 -3.73 -24.76
CA GLU A 269 10.01 -3.47 -24.71
C GLU A 269 10.37 -2.27 -25.58
N GLY A 270 11.47 -1.61 -25.23
CA GLY A 270 11.94 -0.39 -25.90
C GLY A 270 11.40 0.91 -25.31
N GLY A 271 12.17 1.98 -25.52
CA GLY A 271 11.82 3.34 -25.11
C GLY A 271 10.98 4.07 -26.17
N THR A 272 11.01 5.40 -26.13
CA THR A 272 10.26 6.26 -27.06
C THR A 272 10.60 6.01 -28.53
N ASP A 273 11.83 5.58 -28.80
CA ASP A 273 12.32 5.34 -30.17
C ASP A 273 11.61 4.16 -30.85
N SER A 274 10.91 3.32 -30.08
CA SER A 274 10.12 2.22 -30.62
C SER A 274 8.72 2.66 -31.09
N LEU A 275 8.29 3.89 -30.79
CA LEU A 275 6.95 4.39 -31.16
C LEU A 275 6.76 4.49 -32.67
N ASP A 276 7.82 4.69 -33.44
CA ASP A 276 7.78 4.72 -34.92
C ASP A 276 7.26 3.41 -35.54
N LEU A 277 7.32 2.30 -34.79
CA LEU A 277 6.72 1.03 -35.22
C LEU A 277 5.20 1.13 -35.35
N PHE A 278 4.54 1.98 -34.55
CA PHE A 278 3.09 2.21 -34.67
C PHE A 278 2.73 3.00 -35.92
N SER A 279 3.59 3.95 -36.34
CA SER A 279 3.36 4.82 -37.51
C SER A 279 3.06 4.03 -38.79
N ARG A 280 3.61 2.81 -38.91
CA ARG A 280 3.38 1.89 -40.04
C ARG A 280 1.93 1.39 -40.15
N TYR A 281 1.12 1.56 -39.10
CA TYR A 281 -0.23 1.02 -38.97
C TYR A 281 -1.27 2.08 -38.62
N GLU A 282 -0.92 3.36 -38.56
CA GLU A 282 -1.82 4.44 -38.14
C GLU A 282 -3.07 4.62 -39.00
N SER A 283 -3.01 4.22 -40.27
CA SER A 283 -4.15 4.26 -41.19
C SER A 283 -5.19 3.16 -40.95
N LYS A 284 -4.92 2.21 -40.05
CA LYS A 284 -5.84 1.13 -39.70
C LYS A 284 -6.66 1.49 -38.47
N ASP A 285 -7.88 0.97 -38.41
CA ASP A 285 -8.73 1.06 -37.22
C ASP A 285 -8.26 0.04 -36.16
N ILE A 286 -7.18 0.40 -35.48
CA ILE A 286 -6.47 -0.43 -34.50
C ILE A 286 -6.18 0.41 -33.24
N ILE A 287 -6.29 -0.22 -32.07
CA ILE A 287 -5.84 0.38 -30.80
C ILE A 287 -4.34 0.13 -30.63
N PHE A 288 -3.60 1.16 -30.24
CA PHE A 288 -2.18 1.10 -29.89
C PHE A 288 -2.01 1.06 -28.38
N LYS A 289 -1.31 0.04 -27.88
CA LYS A 289 -0.99 -0.17 -26.46
C LYS A 289 0.51 -0.04 -26.24
N TRP A 290 0.95 1.04 -25.63
CA TRP A 290 2.36 1.21 -25.24
C TRP A 290 2.51 0.99 -23.74
N ALA A 291 3.27 -0.04 -23.36
CA ALA A 291 3.48 -0.43 -21.96
C ALA A 291 4.98 -0.62 -21.64
N PRO A 292 5.81 0.43 -21.78
CA PRO A 292 7.26 0.37 -21.55
C PRO A 292 7.61 0.33 -20.07
N TYR A 293 8.84 -0.06 -19.75
CA TYR A 293 9.47 0.35 -18.49
C TYR A 293 9.90 1.80 -18.57
N ILE A 294 9.50 2.62 -17.60
CA ILE A 294 9.79 4.06 -17.54
C ILE A 294 10.81 4.31 -16.44
N CYS A 295 11.94 4.87 -16.83
CA CYS A 295 13.10 5.12 -15.98
C CYS A 295 13.23 6.59 -15.58
N SER A 296 12.56 7.52 -16.28
CA SER A 296 12.64 8.96 -15.99
C SER A 296 11.30 9.69 -16.14
N TRP A 297 11.23 10.92 -15.62
CA TRP A 297 10.07 11.79 -15.76
C TRP A 297 9.87 12.27 -17.20
N GLU A 298 10.95 12.48 -17.95
CA GLU A 298 10.90 12.87 -19.35
C GLU A 298 10.25 11.78 -20.21
N GLU A 299 10.62 10.51 -19.99
CA GLU A 299 9.98 9.37 -20.64
C GLU A 299 8.49 9.28 -20.29
N LEU A 300 8.13 9.51 -19.02
CA LEU A 300 6.73 9.55 -18.60
C LEU A 300 5.96 10.67 -19.33
N GLN A 301 6.51 11.88 -19.38
CA GLN A 301 5.89 13.03 -20.05
C GLN A 301 5.71 12.77 -21.54
N ARG A 302 6.69 12.16 -22.21
CA ARG A 302 6.56 11.74 -23.62
C ARG A 302 5.45 10.71 -23.81
N GLY A 303 5.28 9.77 -22.89
CA GLY A 303 4.15 8.83 -22.90
C GLY A 303 2.79 9.49 -22.73
N PHE A 304 2.70 10.51 -21.87
CA PHE A 304 1.47 11.32 -21.78
C PHE A 304 1.20 12.08 -23.08
N ALA A 305 2.22 12.71 -23.67
CA ALA A 305 2.07 13.43 -24.94
C ALA A 305 1.60 12.50 -26.07
N TRP A 306 2.28 11.35 -26.23
CA TRP A 306 1.91 10.34 -27.23
C TRP A 306 0.46 9.85 -27.06
N GLN A 307 0.03 9.62 -25.82
CA GLN A 307 -1.34 9.21 -25.50
C GLN A 307 -2.36 10.31 -25.85
N GLN A 308 -2.03 11.57 -25.61
CA GLN A 308 -2.92 12.71 -25.85
C GLN A 308 -3.15 13.03 -27.32
N GLU A 309 -2.23 12.66 -28.21
CA GLU A 309 -2.39 12.85 -29.66
C GLU A 309 -3.60 12.09 -30.23
N ASP A 310 -3.91 10.91 -29.70
CA ASP A 310 -5.12 10.15 -30.07
C ASP A 310 -5.63 9.32 -28.87
N PRO A 311 -6.38 9.94 -27.94
CA PRO A 311 -6.79 9.27 -26.70
C PRO A 311 -7.72 8.07 -26.90
N MET A 312 -8.39 8.00 -28.05
CA MET A 312 -9.32 6.92 -28.37
C MET A 312 -8.58 5.66 -28.82
N ARG A 313 -7.50 5.82 -29.60
CA ARG A 313 -6.73 4.70 -30.11
C ARG A 313 -5.44 4.43 -29.33
N ARG A 314 -4.85 5.40 -28.64
CA ARG A 314 -3.56 5.24 -27.94
C ARG A 314 -3.77 5.09 -26.43
N SER A 315 -3.25 3.99 -25.90
CA SER A 315 -3.27 3.67 -24.47
C SER A 315 -1.84 3.51 -23.94
N PHE A 316 -1.46 4.35 -22.99
CA PHE A 316 -0.16 4.36 -22.34
C PHE A 316 -0.26 3.73 -20.94
N LEU A 317 0.57 2.72 -20.70
CA LEU A 317 0.53 1.88 -19.51
C LEU A 317 1.95 1.77 -18.91
N PRO A 318 2.49 2.84 -18.31
CA PRO A 318 3.86 2.87 -17.80
C PRO A 318 4.11 1.75 -16.78
N ARG A 319 5.29 1.13 -16.83
CA ARG A 319 5.76 0.11 -15.88
C ARG A 319 7.00 0.58 -15.15
N SER A 320 7.17 0.09 -13.93
CA SER A 320 8.37 0.20 -13.10
C SER A 320 8.53 -1.09 -12.29
N SER A 321 9.71 -1.26 -11.69
CA SER A 321 9.98 -2.42 -10.82
C SER A 321 9.35 -2.26 -9.43
N ASP A 322 9.00 -1.03 -9.02
CA ASP A 322 8.57 -0.69 -7.66
C ASP A 322 7.13 -0.18 -7.57
N GLY A 323 6.49 0.15 -8.71
CA GLY A 323 5.11 0.63 -8.77
C GLY A 323 4.98 2.15 -8.76
N ARG A 324 6.06 2.91 -8.96
CA ARG A 324 6.04 4.38 -8.81
C ARG A 324 5.13 5.11 -9.79
N TRP A 325 4.69 4.44 -10.86
CA TRP A 325 3.81 4.98 -11.89
C TRP A 325 2.37 4.44 -11.81
N GLU A 326 1.96 3.75 -10.73
CA GLU A 326 0.56 3.34 -10.52
C GLU A 326 -0.41 4.54 -10.64
N TRP A 327 -0.04 5.69 -10.06
CA TRP A 327 -0.85 6.90 -10.10
C TRP A 327 -1.10 7.40 -11.53
N ALA A 328 -0.13 7.23 -12.44
CA ALA A 328 -0.26 7.64 -13.83
C ALA A 328 -1.32 6.78 -14.54
N ARG A 329 -1.34 5.47 -14.27
CA ARG A 329 -2.38 4.57 -14.80
C ARG A 329 -3.75 4.89 -14.22
N LEU A 330 -3.85 5.19 -12.93
CA LEU A 330 -5.10 5.63 -12.31
C LEU A 330 -5.60 6.96 -12.90
N TYR A 331 -4.70 7.90 -13.19
CA TYR A 331 -5.04 9.16 -13.85
C TYR A 331 -5.55 8.93 -15.29
N LEU A 332 -4.87 8.08 -16.07
CA LEU A 332 -5.23 7.79 -17.46
C LEU A 332 -6.51 6.95 -17.61
N SER A 333 -7.02 6.37 -16.53
CA SER A 333 -8.20 5.48 -16.52
C SER A 333 -9.41 5.98 -17.32
N SER A 334 -9.74 7.28 -17.27
CA SER A 334 -10.85 7.89 -18.01
C SER A 334 -10.41 8.67 -19.25
N ARG A 335 -9.18 8.48 -19.69
CA ARG A 335 -8.53 9.25 -20.76
C ARG A 335 -8.02 8.35 -21.88
N GLN A 336 -8.11 7.04 -21.73
CA GLN A 336 -7.71 6.08 -22.74
C GLN A 336 -8.69 4.92 -22.81
N SER A 337 -8.77 4.28 -23.97
CA SER A 337 -9.72 3.21 -24.21
C SER A 337 -9.35 1.88 -23.55
N LEU A 338 -8.07 1.63 -23.27
CA LEU A 338 -7.60 0.35 -22.74
C LEU A 338 -6.88 0.53 -21.39
N ASN A 339 -7.42 -0.10 -20.35
CA ASN A 339 -6.84 -0.10 -19.01
C ASN A 339 -6.82 -1.51 -18.45
N PHE A 340 -5.88 -1.79 -17.55
CA PHE A 340 -5.75 -3.10 -16.92
C PHE A 340 -5.68 -2.95 -15.42
N ILE A 341 -6.48 -3.73 -14.70
CA ILE A 341 -6.38 -3.88 -13.25
C ILE A 341 -5.86 -5.27 -12.90
N ARG A 342 -5.33 -5.42 -11.69
CA ARG A 342 -4.90 -6.72 -11.17
C ARG A 342 -5.75 -7.18 -10.01
N GLU A 343 -5.86 -8.50 -9.90
CA GLU A 343 -6.22 -9.19 -8.67
C GLU A 343 -4.98 -9.86 -8.07
N GLY A 344 -4.90 -9.90 -6.74
CA GLY A 344 -3.69 -10.33 -6.04
C GLY A 344 -2.46 -9.52 -6.48
N ARG A 345 -1.28 -10.15 -6.53
CA ARG A 345 -0.01 -9.48 -6.88
C ARG A 345 0.06 -8.99 -8.33
N GLY A 346 -0.78 -9.51 -9.22
CA GLY A 346 -0.77 -9.16 -10.64
C GLY A 346 0.57 -9.41 -11.33
N SER A 347 0.74 -8.76 -12.48
CA SER A 347 1.93 -8.92 -13.33
C SER A 347 2.99 -7.85 -13.15
N HIS A 348 2.55 -6.64 -12.79
CA HIS A 348 3.40 -5.49 -12.57
C HIS A 348 2.86 -4.64 -11.41
N PRO A 349 3.72 -4.05 -10.59
CA PRO A 349 3.29 -3.30 -9.41
C PRO A 349 2.51 -2.03 -9.77
N ASP A 350 2.77 -1.40 -10.94
CA ASP A 350 2.01 -0.21 -11.39
C ASP A 350 0.59 -0.54 -11.85
N GLN A 351 0.27 -1.80 -12.12
CA GLN A 351 -1.09 -2.21 -12.45
C GLN A 351 -1.97 -2.01 -11.21
N PRO A 352 -3.01 -1.13 -11.26
CA PRO A 352 -3.79 -0.84 -10.07
C PRO A 352 -4.55 -2.08 -9.57
N SER A 353 -4.65 -2.21 -8.25
CA SER A 353 -5.56 -3.19 -7.64
C SER A 353 -7.03 -2.80 -7.89
N LEU A 354 -7.94 -3.76 -7.72
CA LEU A 354 -9.40 -3.49 -7.78
C LEU A 354 -9.81 -2.35 -6.84
N PHE A 355 -9.31 -2.34 -5.60
CA PHE A 355 -9.60 -1.27 -4.65
C PHE A 355 -9.04 0.07 -5.13
N SER A 356 -7.77 0.13 -5.53
CA SER A 356 -7.14 1.35 -6.04
C SER A 356 -7.92 1.93 -7.23
N TRP A 357 -8.34 1.06 -8.15
CA TRP A 357 -9.15 1.43 -9.30
C TRP A 357 -10.49 2.05 -8.87
N MET A 358 -11.26 1.36 -8.03
CA MET A 358 -12.57 1.85 -7.57
C MET A 358 -12.45 3.16 -6.76
N ALA A 359 -11.38 3.33 -5.99
CA ALA A 359 -11.18 4.50 -5.14
C ALA A 359 -10.70 5.73 -5.91
N PHE A 360 -9.76 5.55 -6.83
CA PHE A 360 -8.92 6.65 -7.32
C PHE A 360 -8.91 6.83 -8.85
N SER A 361 -9.62 5.98 -9.60
CA SER A 361 -9.79 6.15 -11.05
C SER A 361 -10.85 7.20 -11.40
N LYS A 362 -10.97 7.51 -12.70
CA LYS A 362 -12.00 8.35 -13.31
C LYS A 362 -12.12 9.75 -12.69
N ARG A 363 -10.99 10.34 -12.27
CA ARG A 363 -10.92 11.71 -11.73
C ARG A 363 -10.26 12.68 -12.71
N LYS A 364 -10.85 13.87 -12.83
CA LYS A 364 -10.31 14.94 -13.69
C LYS A 364 -9.14 15.68 -13.04
N SER A 365 -9.23 15.96 -11.74
CA SER A 365 -8.18 16.59 -10.95
C SER A 365 -7.86 15.75 -9.71
N PHE A 366 -6.71 16.01 -9.09
CA PHE A 366 -6.24 15.23 -7.96
C PHE A 366 -5.48 16.08 -6.94
N ALA A 367 -5.37 15.50 -5.75
CA ALA A 367 -4.42 15.84 -4.73
C ALA A 367 -3.31 14.79 -4.70
N ALA A 368 -2.18 15.08 -4.06
CA ALA A 368 -1.09 14.13 -3.93
C ALA A 368 -0.35 14.23 -2.60
N ILE A 369 0.42 13.20 -2.29
CA ILE A 369 1.58 13.28 -1.42
C ILE A 369 2.83 13.14 -2.28
N LEU A 370 3.76 14.10 -2.15
CA LEU A 370 5.02 14.15 -2.90
C LEU A 370 6.21 13.85 -1.96
N GLY A 371 7.11 12.97 -2.38
CA GLY A 371 8.35 12.67 -1.66
C GLY A 371 8.97 11.34 -2.06
N ASP A 372 10.02 10.93 -1.35
CA ASP A 372 10.73 9.68 -1.60
C ASP A 372 11.46 9.20 -0.33
N PRO A 373 11.19 7.98 0.18
CA PRO A 373 10.19 7.00 -0.27
C PRO A 373 8.75 7.41 0.09
N ILE A 374 7.76 6.92 -0.67
CA ILE A 374 6.36 7.38 -0.53
C ILE A 374 5.29 6.30 -0.35
N PHE A 375 5.55 5.05 -0.75
CA PHE A 375 4.52 4.00 -0.80
C PHE A 375 3.90 3.64 0.56
N HIS A 376 4.63 3.87 1.65
CA HIS A 376 4.17 3.64 3.02
C HIS A 376 3.22 4.74 3.54
N SER A 377 3.10 5.87 2.82
CA SER A 377 2.32 7.02 3.26
C SER A 377 0.84 6.68 3.41
N LEU A 378 0.26 7.05 4.55
CA LEU A 378 -1.18 6.88 4.84
C LEU A 378 -2.01 8.05 4.29
N THR A 379 -1.39 9.06 3.67
CA THR A 379 -2.04 10.29 3.21
C THR A 379 -3.24 10.04 2.28
N PRO A 380 -3.16 9.11 1.29
CA PRO A 380 -4.32 8.84 0.44
C PRO A 380 -5.57 8.37 1.18
N ALA A 381 -5.40 7.58 2.25
CA ALA A 381 -6.52 7.13 3.06
C ALA A 381 -6.99 8.22 4.04
N GLU A 382 -6.06 8.89 4.71
CA GLU A 382 -6.36 9.93 5.69
C GLU A 382 -7.07 11.13 5.06
N GLN A 383 -6.71 11.48 3.82
CA GLN A 383 -7.34 12.58 3.09
C GLN A 383 -8.48 12.12 2.16
N PHE A 384 -8.81 10.82 2.14
CA PHE A 384 -9.77 10.23 1.21
C PHE A 384 -11.13 10.92 1.28
N SER A 385 -11.73 10.99 2.47
CA SER A 385 -13.06 11.57 2.64
C SER A 385 -13.11 13.06 2.32
N PHE A 386 -12.03 13.81 2.59
CA PHE A 386 -11.93 15.23 2.31
C PHE A 386 -11.93 15.52 0.80
N PHE A 387 -11.18 14.73 0.02
CA PHE A 387 -11.05 14.93 -1.43
C PHE A 387 -12.11 14.20 -2.25
N SER A 388 -12.66 13.09 -1.77
CA SER A 388 -13.78 12.40 -2.42
C SER A 388 -15.01 13.31 -2.54
N LYS A 389 -15.34 14.08 -1.50
CA LYS A 389 -16.40 15.11 -1.54
C LYS A 389 -16.14 16.21 -2.59
N ARG A 390 -14.88 16.44 -2.93
CA ARG A 390 -14.41 17.39 -3.95
C ARG A 390 -14.18 16.74 -5.32
N LYS A 391 -14.57 15.48 -5.51
CA LYS A 391 -14.39 14.68 -6.73
C LYS A 391 -12.91 14.57 -7.18
N LYS A 392 -11.98 14.55 -6.22
CA LYS A 392 -10.53 14.42 -6.45
C LYS A 392 -10.01 13.10 -5.94
N ALA A 393 -9.06 12.51 -6.68
CA ALA A 393 -8.24 11.40 -6.16
C ALA A 393 -7.13 11.95 -5.25
N VAL A 394 -6.53 11.07 -4.44
CA VAL A 394 -5.32 11.38 -3.68
C VAL A 394 -4.25 10.38 -4.05
N TYR A 395 -3.24 10.80 -4.81
CA TYR A 395 -2.19 9.93 -5.32
C TYR A 395 -0.93 9.95 -4.46
N ARG A 396 -0.18 8.85 -4.48
CA ARG A 396 1.22 8.83 -4.03
C ARG A 396 2.09 9.07 -5.25
N ILE A 397 2.88 10.14 -5.25
CA ILE A 397 3.78 10.47 -6.35
C ILE A 397 5.20 10.49 -5.79
N GLN A 398 5.98 9.49 -6.21
CA GLN A 398 7.38 9.41 -5.82
C GLN A 398 8.17 10.44 -6.62
N LEU A 399 8.76 11.40 -5.91
CA LEU A 399 9.56 12.47 -6.48
C LEU A 399 10.78 12.69 -5.60
N SER A 400 11.96 12.44 -6.18
CA SER A 400 13.22 12.59 -5.46
C SER A 400 13.66 14.05 -5.39
N SER A 401 14.70 14.29 -4.61
CA SER A 401 15.29 15.61 -4.45
C SER A 401 15.99 16.11 -5.72
N GLU A 402 16.46 15.18 -6.54
CA GLU A 402 17.22 15.37 -7.78
C GLU A 402 16.28 15.57 -8.96
N GLU A 403 15.14 14.86 -8.95
CA GLU A 403 14.09 15.00 -9.97
C GLU A 403 13.33 16.33 -9.84
N LEU A 404 13.09 16.82 -8.61
CA LEU A 404 12.29 18.02 -8.36
C LEU A 404 12.75 19.23 -9.19
N SER A 405 11.90 19.65 -10.13
CA SER A 405 12.12 20.78 -11.02
C SER A 405 10.82 21.55 -11.29
N GLN A 406 10.94 22.80 -11.78
CA GLN A 406 9.79 23.60 -12.19
C GLN A 406 8.99 22.91 -13.30
N ASN A 407 9.68 22.25 -14.24
CA ASN A 407 9.05 21.55 -15.36
C ASN A 407 8.13 20.42 -14.87
N ILE A 408 8.58 19.59 -13.92
CA ILE A 408 7.75 18.51 -13.36
C ILE A 408 6.56 19.08 -12.58
N LEU A 409 6.76 20.14 -11.78
CA LEU A 409 5.65 20.75 -11.05
C LEU A 409 4.61 21.38 -11.99
N ASN A 410 5.05 22.00 -13.09
CA ASN A 410 4.15 22.52 -14.12
C ASN A 410 3.39 21.40 -14.81
N PHE A 411 4.08 20.34 -15.23
CA PHE A 411 3.44 19.16 -15.80
C PHE A 411 2.37 18.57 -14.87
N LEU A 412 2.69 18.37 -13.58
CA LEU A 412 1.74 17.87 -12.60
C LEU A 412 0.52 18.80 -12.44
N ARG A 413 0.74 20.13 -12.44
CA ARG A 413 -0.35 21.13 -12.39
C ARG A 413 -1.22 21.07 -13.65
N GLU A 414 -0.62 21.00 -14.83
CA GLU A 414 -1.30 20.92 -16.13
C GLU A 414 -2.20 19.69 -16.22
N ILE A 415 -1.75 18.55 -15.70
CA ILE A 415 -2.58 17.33 -15.64
C ILE A 415 -3.57 17.34 -14.47
N GLY A 416 -3.63 18.39 -13.65
CA GLY A 416 -4.69 18.61 -12.66
C GLY A 416 -4.32 18.38 -11.19
N LEU A 417 -3.02 18.41 -10.83
CA LEU A 417 -2.60 18.51 -9.43
C LEU A 417 -2.96 19.88 -8.88
N THR A 418 -3.73 19.90 -7.79
CA THR A 418 -4.18 21.15 -7.15
C THR A 418 -3.81 21.26 -5.68
N HIS A 419 -3.56 20.14 -5.01
CA HIS A 419 -3.27 20.08 -3.58
C HIS A 419 -2.15 19.07 -3.37
N ALA A 420 -1.14 19.40 -2.59
CA ALA A 420 -0.08 18.46 -2.29
C ALA A 420 0.36 18.52 -0.84
N ALA A 421 0.33 17.37 -0.17
CA ALA A 421 1.19 17.16 0.98
C ALA A 421 2.62 16.92 0.47
N VAL A 422 3.63 17.38 1.22
CA VAL A 422 5.04 17.28 0.86
C VAL A 422 5.80 16.65 2.02
N THR A 423 6.53 15.57 1.75
CA THR A 423 7.35 14.87 2.76
C THR A 423 8.84 14.90 2.39
N SER A 424 9.66 14.23 3.20
CA SER A 424 11.08 14.06 2.94
C SER A 424 11.32 13.48 1.53
N PRO A 425 12.37 13.91 0.81
CA PRO A 425 13.36 14.94 1.17
C PRO A 425 12.99 16.36 0.69
N LEU A 426 11.74 16.59 0.28
CA LEU A 426 11.38 17.76 -0.52
C LEU A 426 11.05 19.01 0.28
N LYS A 427 10.69 18.88 1.57
CA LYS A 427 10.13 19.97 2.38
C LYS A 427 10.90 21.29 2.33
N LYS A 428 12.24 21.23 2.28
CA LYS A 428 13.09 22.43 2.19
C LYS A 428 13.24 22.94 0.74
N LYS A 429 13.44 22.04 -0.22
CA LYS A 429 13.64 22.42 -1.63
C LYS A 429 12.36 23.00 -2.26
N MET A 430 11.20 22.53 -1.81
CA MET A 430 9.90 22.96 -2.31
C MET A 430 9.64 24.46 -2.10
N LEU A 431 10.30 25.10 -1.11
CA LEU A 431 10.17 26.55 -0.88
C LEU A 431 10.54 27.38 -2.10
N LYS A 432 11.48 26.92 -2.95
CA LYS A 432 11.91 27.62 -4.17
C LYS A 432 10.79 27.78 -5.20
N PHE A 433 9.75 26.95 -5.10
CA PHE A 433 8.62 26.89 -6.02
C PHE A 433 7.33 27.44 -5.38
N CYS A 434 7.43 28.05 -4.21
CA CYS A 434 6.31 28.60 -3.46
C CYS A 434 6.25 30.12 -3.62
N ASP A 435 5.15 30.64 -4.17
CA ASP A 435 4.94 32.08 -4.37
C ASP A 435 4.50 32.76 -3.07
N HIS A 436 3.71 32.05 -2.26
CA HIS A 436 3.09 32.59 -1.05
C HIS A 436 3.33 31.65 0.15
N PRO A 437 4.52 31.69 0.77
CA PRO A 437 4.81 30.94 1.99
C PRO A 437 4.12 31.58 3.21
N SER A 438 3.55 30.76 4.10
CA SER A 438 3.01 31.23 5.38
C SER A 438 4.11 31.66 6.37
N SER A 439 3.72 32.32 7.46
CA SER A 439 4.60 32.70 8.57
C SER A 439 5.41 31.52 9.10
N GLU A 440 4.79 30.34 9.24
CA GLU A 440 5.42 29.12 9.74
C GLU A 440 6.47 28.59 8.76
N VAL A 441 6.20 28.67 7.46
CA VAL A 441 7.17 28.27 6.42
C VAL A 441 8.40 29.18 6.46
N LEU A 442 8.20 30.49 6.57
CA LEU A 442 9.29 31.45 6.70
C LEU A 442 10.09 31.25 7.99
N ARG A 443 9.40 30.98 9.10
CA ARG A 443 9.99 30.73 10.43
C ARG A 443 10.85 29.46 10.47
N PHE A 444 10.35 28.35 9.93
CA PHE A 444 11.02 27.05 10.05
C PHE A 444 11.79 26.61 8.80
N GLN A 445 11.70 27.36 7.70
CA GLN A 445 12.34 27.05 6.42
C GLN A 445 12.00 25.63 5.92
N SER A 446 10.73 25.25 6.12
CA SER A 446 10.22 23.92 5.84
C SER A 446 8.75 24.02 5.43
N LEU A 447 8.36 23.35 4.35
CA LEU A 447 7.01 23.35 3.79
C LEU A 447 6.56 21.91 3.63
N ASN A 448 5.39 21.57 4.19
CA ASN A 448 4.82 20.23 4.05
C ASN A 448 3.43 20.21 3.39
N THR A 449 2.89 21.38 3.01
CA THR A 449 1.52 21.52 2.52
C THR A 449 1.45 22.60 1.44
N LEU A 450 0.87 22.25 0.29
CA LEU A 450 0.72 23.12 -0.88
C LEU A 450 -0.73 23.19 -1.35
N PHE A 451 -1.11 24.37 -1.82
CA PHE A 451 -2.22 24.58 -2.74
C PHE A 451 -1.66 25.16 -4.05
N LEU A 452 -1.99 24.55 -5.18
CA LEU A 452 -1.45 24.87 -6.50
C LEU A 452 -2.61 25.26 -7.43
N LYS A 453 -2.63 26.51 -7.89
CA LYS A 453 -3.56 26.98 -8.93
C LYS A 453 -2.81 27.80 -9.98
N GLU A 454 -2.97 29.12 -10.02
CA GLU A 454 -2.14 30.03 -10.82
C GLU A 454 -0.83 30.32 -10.10
N LYS A 455 -0.94 30.57 -8.80
CA LYS A 455 0.18 30.67 -7.85
C LYS A 455 0.25 29.42 -6.97
N VAL A 456 1.32 29.33 -6.19
CA VAL A 456 1.60 28.26 -5.26
C VAL A 456 1.63 28.83 -3.85
N TRP A 457 0.69 28.39 -3.02
CA TRP A 457 0.62 28.74 -1.59
C TRP A 457 1.19 27.60 -0.77
N GLY A 458 2.03 27.95 0.21
CA GLY A 458 2.76 26.99 1.01
C GLY A 458 2.54 27.17 2.50
N HIS A 459 2.34 26.07 3.20
CA HIS A 459 2.14 26.04 4.64
C HIS A 459 2.97 24.93 5.32
N ASN A 460 3.15 25.08 6.64
CA ASN A 460 3.79 24.07 7.49
C ASN A 460 2.83 23.62 8.59
N THR A 461 2.26 22.43 8.43
CA THR A 461 1.35 21.81 9.39
C THR A 461 2.05 20.87 10.36
N ASP A 462 3.33 20.55 10.13
CA ASP A 462 4.12 19.74 11.06
C ASP A 462 4.24 20.44 12.41
N TYR A 463 4.43 21.77 12.44
CA TYR A 463 4.57 22.52 13.69
C TYR A 463 3.35 22.36 14.59
N ARG A 464 2.14 22.61 14.06
CA ARG A 464 0.89 22.42 14.82
C ARG A 464 0.72 20.96 15.26
N GLY A 465 1.01 20.01 14.36
CA GLY A 465 0.94 18.59 14.69
C GLY A 465 1.91 18.18 15.80
N LEU A 466 3.15 18.68 15.78
CA LEU A 466 4.17 18.41 16.79
C LEU A 466 3.82 19.06 18.13
N LEU A 467 3.33 20.31 18.11
CA LEU A 467 2.95 21.02 19.32
C LEU A 467 1.90 20.23 20.12
N GLU A 468 0.84 19.77 19.46
CA GLU A 468 -0.20 18.97 20.10
C GLU A 468 0.30 17.58 20.50
N PHE A 469 1.12 16.93 19.67
CA PHE A 469 1.67 15.61 19.97
C PHE A 469 2.65 15.61 21.15
N LEU A 470 3.47 16.64 21.27
CA LEU A 470 4.51 16.77 22.30
C LEU A 470 4.04 17.58 23.52
N LYS A 471 2.80 18.07 23.52
CA LYS A 471 2.17 18.76 24.65
C LYS A 471 2.35 18.06 26.01
N PRO A 472 2.26 16.70 26.12
CA PRO A 472 2.50 16.00 27.38
C PRO A 472 3.92 16.13 27.94
N LEU A 473 4.88 16.60 27.14
CA LEU A 473 6.29 16.71 27.50
C LEU A 473 6.72 18.14 27.87
N LEU A 474 5.82 19.13 27.78
CA LEU A 474 6.16 20.53 28.04
C LEU A 474 6.68 20.78 29.46
N GLU A 475 6.18 20.02 30.43
CA GLU A 475 6.55 20.11 31.85
C GLU A 475 7.58 19.04 32.27
N GLU A 476 7.99 18.14 31.36
CA GLU A 476 8.99 17.11 31.69
C GLU A 476 10.41 17.69 31.65
N GLU A 477 11.16 17.53 32.74
CA GLU A 477 12.54 18.06 32.87
C GLU A 477 13.58 17.23 32.09
N HIS A 478 13.35 15.91 31.95
CA HIS A 478 14.31 14.97 31.37
C HIS A 478 13.80 14.40 30.04
N VAL A 479 13.82 15.23 29.01
CA VAL A 479 13.45 14.84 27.64
C VAL A 479 14.69 14.77 26.75
N ILE A 480 14.90 13.61 26.11
CA ILE A 480 15.96 13.41 25.11
C ILE A 480 15.34 13.45 23.72
N VAL A 481 15.93 14.24 22.82
CA VAL A 481 15.59 14.23 21.39
C VAL A 481 16.70 13.52 20.63
N TRP A 482 16.37 12.36 20.06
CA TRP A 482 17.32 11.55 19.30
C TRP A 482 17.15 11.76 17.80
N GLY A 483 18.00 12.61 17.22
CA GLY A 483 17.96 12.95 15.79
C GLY A 483 17.37 14.34 15.52
N GLY A 484 16.23 14.39 14.84
CA GLY A 484 15.43 15.60 14.60
C GLY A 484 15.21 15.96 13.12
N GLY A 485 16.09 15.57 12.21
CA GLY A 485 15.92 15.79 10.76
C GLY A 485 15.35 17.18 10.39
N GLY A 486 14.33 17.20 9.53
CA GLY A 486 13.64 18.43 9.10
C GLY A 486 12.64 19.03 10.10
N VAL A 487 12.43 18.39 11.26
CA VAL A 487 11.52 18.87 12.33
C VAL A 487 12.27 19.40 13.54
N LEU A 488 13.61 19.32 13.54
CA LEU A 488 14.47 19.66 14.67
C LEU A 488 14.21 21.08 15.21
N ASN A 489 14.10 22.07 14.31
CA ASN A 489 13.88 23.47 14.71
C ASN A 489 12.51 23.68 15.36
N MET A 490 11.48 22.93 14.93
CA MET A 490 10.15 22.97 15.53
C MET A 490 10.18 22.36 16.94
N ILE A 491 10.82 21.19 17.09
CA ILE A 491 10.96 20.54 18.40
C ILE A 491 11.78 21.42 19.36
N LYS A 492 12.84 22.06 18.87
CA LYS A 492 13.64 23.01 19.68
C LYS A 492 12.80 24.15 20.24
N GLU A 493 11.86 24.64 19.45
CA GLU A 493 10.99 25.73 19.87
C GLU A 493 9.90 25.25 20.84
N ILE A 494 9.34 24.05 20.62
CA ILE A 494 8.30 23.47 21.47
C ILE A 494 8.88 23.02 22.82
N LEU A 495 10.09 22.43 22.82
CA LEU A 495 10.76 21.85 23.98
C LEU A 495 12.18 22.42 24.13
N PRO A 496 12.33 23.71 24.46
CA PRO A 496 13.65 24.35 24.61
C PRO A 496 14.48 23.74 25.74
N GLN A 497 13.85 23.07 26.71
CA GLN A 497 14.50 22.39 27.83
C GLN A 497 15.09 21.01 27.48
N ALA A 498 14.75 20.44 26.32
CA ALA A 498 15.17 19.09 25.97
C ALA A 498 16.67 18.98 25.62
N PHE A 499 17.22 17.78 25.74
CA PHE A 499 18.59 17.45 25.36
C PHE A 499 18.64 16.89 23.94
N PHE A 500 19.26 17.61 23.01
CA PHE A 500 19.26 17.25 21.59
C PHE A 500 20.53 16.51 21.20
N TYR A 501 20.38 15.27 20.76
CA TYR A 501 21.49 14.43 20.34
C TYR A 501 21.48 14.15 18.84
N SER A 502 22.68 14.07 18.25
CA SER A 502 22.84 13.52 16.91
C SER A 502 22.69 12.00 16.95
N SER A 503 21.67 11.44 16.29
CA SER A 503 21.45 9.99 16.27
C SER A 503 22.60 9.17 15.65
N ARG A 504 23.40 9.82 14.78
CA ARG A 504 24.57 9.20 14.11
C ARG A 504 25.84 9.22 14.94
N LYS A 505 26.06 10.29 15.72
CA LYS A 505 27.31 10.51 16.46
C LYS A 505 27.16 10.36 17.97
N GLY A 506 25.92 10.39 18.48
CA GLY A 506 25.61 10.41 19.91
C GLY A 506 26.06 11.68 20.64
N HIS A 507 26.47 12.72 19.91
CA HIS A 507 26.94 13.98 20.51
C HIS A 507 25.76 14.87 20.87
N LEU A 508 25.83 15.49 22.05
CA LEU A 508 24.94 16.57 22.44
C LEU A 508 25.17 17.76 21.51
N ARG A 509 24.10 18.38 21.02
CA ARG A 509 24.18 19.56 20.17
C ARG A 509 24.35 20.80 21.02
N GLU A 510 25.22 21.72 20.58
CA GLU A 510 25.64 22.93 21.32
C GLU A 510 24.48 23.81 21.78
N PHE A 511 23.38 23.83 21.05
CA PHE A 511 22.20 24.62 21.40
C PHE A 511 21.29 23.96 22.47
N SER A 512 21.62 22.76 22.93
CA SER A 512 20.89 22.11 24.02
C SER A 512 21.21 22.82 25.33
N GLN A 513 20.24 23.01 26.22
CA GLN A 513 20.51 23.60 27.52
C GLN A 513 21.46 22.70 28.33
N THR A 514 22.56 23.28 28.81
CA THR A 514 23.51 22.61 29.70
C THR A 514 23.07 22.80 31.16
N GLY A 515 21.89 22.29 31.51
CA GLY A 515 21.53 22.08 32.92
C GLY A 515 22.41 20.99 33.55
N LYS A 516 22.60 21.04 34.88
CA LYS A 516 23.41 20.08 35.67
C LYS A 516 22.81 18.67 35.67
N ALA A 517 22.89 17.95 34.55
CA ALA A 517 22.88 16.49 34.41
C ALA A 517 22.60 16.13 32.95
N SER A 518 23.58 16.26 32.06
CA SER A 518 23.49 15.66 30.73
C SER A 518 24.87 15.30 30.21
N PHE A 519 25.03 14.04 29.79
CA PHE A 519 26.28 13.55 29.24
C PHE A 519 26.56 14.25 27.91
N SER A 520 27.75 14.83 27.76
CA SER A 520 28.20 15.48 26.51
C SER A 520 28.17 14.53 25.31
N LYS A 521 28.23 13.22 25.58
CA LYS A 521 28.18 12.14 24.61
C LYS A 521 27.40 10.96 25.16
N ILE A 522 26.47 10.44 24.37
CA ILE A 522 25.82 9.15 24.55
C ILE A 522 26.42 8.17 23.56
N ARG A 523 26.72 6.94 24.01
CA ARG A 523 27.18 5.88 23.10
C ARG A 523 26.07 5.50 22.13
N VAL A 524 26.41 5.36 20.85
CA VAL A 524 25.50 4.89 19.80
C VAL A 524 25.63 3.38 19.70
N LEU A 525 24.51 2.68 19.83
CA LEU A 525 24.42 1.23 19.72
C LEU A 525 23.86 0.84 18.34
N THR A 526 24.45 -0.19 17.74
CA THR A 526 23.97 -0.80 16.48
C THR A 526 23.35 -2.17 16.69
N ASP A 527 23.74 -2.87 17.76
CA ASP A 527 23.08 -4.10 18.19
C ASP A 527 21.99 -3.77 19.22
N LEU A 528 20.76 -4.20 18.91
CA LEU A 528 19.60 -4.00 19.78
C LEU A 528 19.73 -4.83 21.08
N ASN A 529 20.48 -5.93 21.06
CA ASN A 529 20.66 -6.80 22.23
C ASN A 529 21.39 -6.09 23.37
N GLU A 530 22.28 -5.13 23.07
CA GLU A 530 23.00 -4.32 24.05
C GLU A 530 22.07 -3.49 24.94
N LEU A 531 20.83 -3.21 24.50
CA LEU A 531 19.83 -2.48 25.32
C LEU A 531 19.28 -3.31 26.50
N SER A 532 19.52 -4.62 26.51
CA SER A 532 19.08 -5.53 27.58
C SER A 532 19.94 -5.40 28.85
N ASP A 533 21.07 -4.70 28.80
CA ASP A 533 21.97 -4.53 29.93
C ASP A 533 21.35 -3.66 31.05
N PRO A 534 21.21 -4.18 32.28
CA PRO A 534 20.60 -3.47 33.40
C PRO A 534 21.35 -2.21 33.86
N SER A 535 22.62 -2.04 33.46
CA SER A 535 23.43 -0.88 33.81
C SER A 535 23.15 0.38 32.97
N LEU A 536 22.32 0.28 31.93
CA LEU A 536 21.99 1.45 31.09
C LEU A 536 21.30 2.56 31.91
N PRO A 537 21.65 3.84 31.65
CA PRO A 537 21.06 4.96 32.38
C PRO A 537 19.57 5.09 32.07
N VAL A 538 18.74 5.21 33.11
CA VAL A 538 17.29 5.41 32.99
C VAL A 538 17.02 6.88 32.70
N VAL A 539 16.16 7.15 31.71
CA VAL A 539 15.77 8.50 31.30
C VAL A 539 14.25 8.60 31.25
N GLY A 540 13.69 9.80 31.42
CA GLY A 540 12.23 10.00 31.43
C GLY A 540 11.60 9.71 30.07
N SER A 541 11.66 10.69 29.16
CA SER A 541 11.09 10.57 27.82
C SER A 541 12.14 10.69 26.72
N LEU A 542 12.00 9.85 25.70
CA LEU A 542 12.81 9.88 24.49
C LEU A 542 11.91 10.19 23.28
N ILE A 543 12.19 11.30 22.60
CA ILE A 543 11.63 11.58 21.29
C ILE A 543 12.51 10.92 20.23
N TRP A 544 11.99 9.88 19.60
CA TRP A 544 12.64 9.18 18.50
C TRP A 544 12.36 9.92 17.19
N ALA A 545 13.35 10.67 16.72
CA ALA A 545 13.23 11.55 15.54
C ALA A 545 14.26 11.19 14.46
N THR A 546 14.45 9.88 14.22
CA THR A 546 15.44 9.37 13.27
C THR A 546 14.92 8.12 12.54
N PRO A 547 15.20 7.97 11.23
CA PRO A 547 14.86 6.73 10.52
C PRO A 547 15.91 5.63 10.74
N TYR A 548 17.08 5.96 11.30
CA TYR A 548 18.20 5.05 11.43
C TYR A 548 18.03 4.06 12.60
N ARG A 549 18.44 2.80 12.39
CA ARG A 549 18.50 1.76 13.42
C ARG A 549 19.78 1.91 14.28
N GLN A 550 19.90 3.06 14.93
CA GLN A 550 21.00 3.46 15.81
C GLN A 550 20.40 3.92 17.13
N PHE A 551 20.67 3.19 18.20
CA PHE A 551 20.00 3.37 19.48
C PHE A 551 20.88 4.16 20.45
N PRO A 552 20.31 5.09 21.24
CA PRO A 552 21.04 5.69 22.33
C PRO A 552 21.31 4.65 23.42
N PHE A 553 22.49 4.67 24.03
CA PHE A 553 22.80 3.90 25.23
C PHE A 553 22.04 4.48 26.44
N CYS A 554 20.73 4.26 26.50
CA CYS A 554 19.85 4.64 27.61
C CYS A 554 18.58 3.77 27.66
N ARG A 555 17.89 3.82 28.81
CA ARG A 555 16.61 3.16 29.08
C ARG A 555 15.50 4.18 29.32
N PRO A 556 14.79 4.62 28.27
CA PRO A 556 13.68 5.55 28.43
C PRO A 556 12.48 4.88 29.09
N GLN A 557 11.77 5.60 29.96
CA GLN A 557 10.48 5.14 30.49
C GLN A 557 9.40 5.28 29.41
N LYS A 558 9.44 6.36 28.62
CA LYS A 558 8.52 6.61 27.51
C LYS A 558 9.27 6.91 26.22
N ILE A 559 8.79 6.37 25.09
CA ILE A 559 9.28 6.68 23.75
C ILE A 559 8.17 7.31 22.94
N PHE A 560 8.38 8.56 22.50
CA PHE A 560 7.56 9.26 21.52
C PHE A 560 8.22 9.12 20.15
N ASP A 561 7.72 8.19 19.34
CA ASP A 561 8.29 7.92 18.02
C ASP A 561 7.62 8.78 16.96
N LEU A 562 8.38 9.62 16.25
CA LEU A 562 7.82 10.41 15.14
C LEU A 562 7.57 9.55 13.89
N ASN A 563 8.12 8.33 13.85
CA ASN A 563 7.84 7.35 12.82
C ASN A 563 6.53 6.60 13.16
N TYR A 564 5.67 6.48 12.16
CA TYR A 564 4.41 5.74 12.24
C TYR A 564 4.48 4.38 11.51
N SER A 565 5.64 3.99 10.96
CA SER A 565 5.80 2.71 10.31
C SER A 565 5.71 1.55 11.32
N GLU A 566 5.17 0.43 10.87
CA GLU A 566 4.95 -0.74 11.74
C GLU A 566 6.26 -1.46 12.12
N ASN A 567 7.35 -1.12 11.45
CA ASN A 567 8.71 -1.58 11.71
C ASN A 567 9.62 -0.46 12.23
N ALA A 568 9.06 0.58 12.85
CA ALA A 568 9.84 1.70 13.38
C ALA A 568 10.89 1.21 14.40
N PRO A 569 12.17 1.65 14.29
CA PRO A 569 13.20 1.25 15.24
C PRO A 569 12.92 1.67 16.69
N GLY A 570 12.27 2.81 16.91
CA GLY A 570 11.86 3.23 18.26
C GLY A 570 10.88 2.25 18.91
N LYS A 571 10.05 1.58 18.11
CA LYS A 571 9.16 0.49 18.54
C LYS A 571 9.94 -0.77 18.95
N GLU A 572 11.03 -1.10 18.25
CA GLU A 572 11.93 -2.20 18.63
C GLU A 572 12.63 -1.90 19.97
N MET A 573 13.13 -0.67 20.13
CA MET A 573 13.74 -0.21 21.37
C MET A 573 12.74 -0.33 22.53
N ALA A 574 11.54 0.23 22.37
CA ALA A 574 10.49 0.17 23.39
C ALA A 574 10.20 -1.27 23.85
N LEU A 575 10.17 -2.22 22.91
CA LEU A 575 9.95 -3.63 23.22
C LEU A 575 11.10 -4.25 24.02
N VAL A 576 12.36 -3.91 23.71
CA VAL A 576 13.52 -4.49 24.40
C VAL A 576 13.72 -3.91 25.78
N VAL A 577 13.56 -2.59 25.94
CA VAL A 577 13.75 -1.93 27.25
C VAL A 577 12.50 -1.91 28.12
N GLY A 578 11.33 -2.28 27.57
CA GLY A 578 10.05 -2.27 28.29
C GLY A 578 9.44 -0.88 28.46
N SER A 579 9.72 0.07 27.55
CA SER A 579 9.16 1.43 27.59
C SER A 579 7.70 1.49 27.20
N GLN A 580 6.99 2.48 27.73
CA GLN A 580 5.74 2.94 27.13
C GLN A 580 6.01 3.52 25.73
N TYR A 581 5.24 3.10 24.73
CA TYR A 581 5.41 3.55 23.35
C TYR A 581 4.24 4.43 22.90
N VAL A 582 4.56 5.63 22.41
CA VAL A 582 3.62 6.56 21.79
C VAL A 582 3.94 6.65 20.30
N SER A 583 2.99 6.22 19.47
CA SER A 583 3.16 6.14 18.02
C SER A 583 3.05 7.51 17.34
N GLY A 584 3.90 7.73 16.34
CA GLY A 584 3.84 8.89 15.45
C GLY A 584 2.61 8.93 14.56
N LEU A 585 1.76 7.89 14.57
CA LEU A 585 0.48 7.92 13.88
C LEU A 585 -0.41 9.05 14.41
N SER A 586 -0.35 9.36 15.71
CA SER A 586 -1.09 10.48 16.29
C SER A 586 -0.59 11.82 15.74
N PHE A 587 0.74 12.03 15.70
CA PHE A 587 1.34 13.19 15.05
C PHE A 587 0.93 13.29 13.57
N PHE A 588 1.01 12.20 12.83
CA PHE A 588 0.61 12.14 11.41
C PHE A 588 -0.86 12.57 11.23
N LYS A 589 -1.78 12.15 12.10
CA LYS A 589 -3.19 12.55 12.03
C LYS A 589 -3.37 14.04 12.31
N LEU A 590 -2.72 14.56 13.35
CA LEU A 590 -2.80 15.98 13.73
C LEU A 590 -2.29 16.91 12.64
N GLN A 591 -1.14 16.59 12.01
CA GLN A 591 -0.66 17.38 10.88
C GLN A 591 -1.56 17.27 9.64
N ALA A 592 -2.20 16.11 9.42
CA ALA A 592 -3.11 15.88 8.30
C ALA A 592 -4.44 16.63 8.48
N GLU A 593 -4.90 16.79 9.72
CA GLU A 593 -6.03 17.65 10.07
C GLU A 593 -5.71 19.11 9.76
N ALA A 594 -4.56 19.61 10.23
CA ALA A 594 -4.10 20.95 9.92
C ALA A 594 -3.91 21.20 8.41
N GLN A 595 -3.58 20.17 7.62
CA GLN A 595 -3.59 20.26 6.15
C GLN A 595 -4.98 20.55 5.60
N ARG A 596 -6.00 19.86 6.11
CA ARG A 596 -7.40 20.08 5.69
C ARG A 596 -7.86 21.47 6.06
N ASP A 597 -7.48 21.97 7.24
CA ASP A 597 -7.81 23.34 7.67
C ASP A 597 -7.18 24.39 6.75
N PHE A 598 -5.93 24.18 6.32
CA PHE A 598 -5.28 25.04 5.32
C PHE A 598 -5.99 24.97 3.96
N TRP A 599 -6.25 23.76 3.46
CA TRP A 599 -6.88 23.57 2.15
C TRP A 599 -8.34 24.02 2.11
N ALA A 600 -9.05 24.05 3.25
CA ALA A 600 -10.44 24.52 3.31
C ALA A 600 -10.57 26.04 3.09
N GLN A 601 -9.47 26.77 3.08
CA GLN A 601 -9.43 28.21 2.80
C GLN A 601 -9.51 28.53 1.29
N PHE A 602 -9.40 27.52 0.42
CA PHE A 602 -9.42 27.60 -1.03
C PHE A 602 -10.55 26.72 -1.61
#